data_AF-A0A1H8X4Y1-F1
#
_entry.id   AF-A0A1H8X4Y1-F1
#
_cell.length_a   1.000
_cell.length_b   1.000
_cell.length_c   1.000
_cell.angle_alpha   90.00
_cell.angle_beta   90.00
_cell.angle_gamma   90.00
#
_symmetry.space_group_name_H-M   'P 1'
#
loop_
_entity.id
_entity.type
_entity.pdbx_description
1 polymer ?
#
loop_
_entity_poly.entity_id
_entity_poly.type
_entity_poly.pdbx_seq_one_letter_code
_entity_poly.pdbx_strand_id
1 'polypeptide(L)'
;MKNKRFRIEESLGVSHAPVEASPQPNPANDDRISEILATVNELKRLTQTTTGDVIDACRREMAEVYGMRTELDVMKAAIGRTKHEIAVLHRQDFDGKGVRRAAGELDAVVDATERATTTILAAVEEIETHASVLRSTGGLKDSSSVDAILDRTVVLYEACNFQDLTGQRISKIVNVLKFVEDHIDRMIDAWGGLDAFKDLIGETAGGVSIDDESSLLNGPKLDEDPGHVDQTDIDALFD
;
A
#
# COMPACT_ATOMS: atom_id res chain seq x y z
N MET A 1 -129.20 -7.05 10.82
CA MET A 1 -130.14 -7.06 9.68
C MET A 1 -129.39 -6.72 8.40
N LYS A 2 -129.49 -7.62 7.40
CA LYS A 2 -129.34 -7.44 5.95
C LYS A 2 -128.10 -6.71 5.39
N ASN A 3 -127.24 -7.52 4.79
CA ASN A 3 -126.27 -7.18 3.74
C ASN A 3 -126.82 -6.20 2.71
N LYS A 4 -126.01 -5.18 2.37
CA LYS A 4 -125.83 -4.71 1.00
C LYS A 4 -124.35 -4.38 0.78
N ARG A 5 -123.63 -5.36 0.24
CA ARG A 5 -122.34 -5.16 -0.44
C ARG A 5 -122.61 -4.36 -1.71
N PHE A 6 -121.97 -3.21 -1.87
CA PHE A 6 -121.85 -2.54 -3.16
C PHE A 6 -120.38 -2.38 -3.49
N ARG A 7 -119.98 -3.20 -4.45
CA ARG A 7 -118.72 -3.27 -5.17
C ARG A 7 -118.85 -2.27 -6.32
N ILE A 8 -118.02 -1.23 -6.33
CA ILE A 8 -117.85 -0.31 -7.45
C ILE A 8 -116.35 -0.26 -7.74
N GLU A 9 -115.86 -1.34 -8.33
CA GLU A 9 -114.73 -1.28 -9.25
C GLU A 9 -115.33 -1.65 -10.61
N GLU A 10 -114.75 -1.10 -11.68
CA GLU A 10 -115.12 -1.31 -13.09
C GLU A 10 -115.88 -0.14 -13.75
N SER A 11 -115.25 1.03 -13.75
CA SER A 11 -115.13 1.78 -15.01
C SER A 11 -113.72 1.53 -15.52
N LEU A 12 -113.65 0.64 -16.51
CA LEU A 12 -112.53 0.29 -17.37
C LEU A 12 -111.55 1.48 -17.62
N GLY A 13 -110.24 1.33 -17.50
CA GLY A 13 -109.48 0.08 -17.45
C GLY A 13 -108.09 0.15 -16.83
N VAL A 14 -107.72 -0.99 -16.21
CA VAL A 14 -106.48 -1.75 -16.45
C VAL A 14 -105.19 -0.94 -16.26
N SER A 15 -104.32 -1.14 -15.27
CA SER A 15 -104.10 -2.28 -14.37
C SER A 15 -103.25 -1.82 -13.18
N HIS A 16 -103.47 -2.44 -12.02
CA HIS A 16 -102.51 -2.40 -10.91
C HIS A 16 -101.23 -3.13 -11.35
N ALA A 17 -100.19 -2.37 -11.67
CA ALA A 17 -98.82 -2.88 -11.75
C ALA A 17 -98.12 -2.59 -10.40
N PRO A 18 -97.14 -3.42 -10.01
CA PRO A 18 -96.58 -3.41 -8.66
C PRO A 18 -95.77 -2.13 -8.42
N VAL A 19 -95.50 -1.84 -7.14
CA VAL A 19 -94.36 -1.01 -6.73
C VAL A 19 -93.17 -1.37 -7.62
N GLU A 20 -92.74 -0.45 -8.50
CA GLU A 20 -91.49 -0.60 -9.23
C GLU A 20 -90.40 -0.67 -8.17
N ALA A 21 -89.93 -1.89 -7.92
CA ALA A 21 -88.66 -2.13 -7.30
C ALA A 21 -87.62 -1.35 -8.12
N SER A 22 -86.71 -0.67 -7.41
CA SER A 22 -85.48 -0.13 -7.95
C SER A 22 -84.93 -1.07 -9.03
N PRO A 23 -84.40 -0.55 -10.16
CA PRO A 23 -83.92 -1.40 -11.26
C PRO A 23 -83.01 -2.47 -10.67
N GLN A 24 -83.43 -3.75 -10.78
CA GLN A 24 -82.61 -4.84 -10.29
C GLN A 24 -81.26 -4.74 -10.99
N PRO A 25 -80.14 -4.83 -10.25
CA PRO A 25 -78.82 -4.73 -10.84
C PRO A 25 -78.71 -5.79 -11.94
N ASN A 26 -78.40 -5.34 -13.15
CA ASN A 26 -78.23 -6.23 -14.29
C ASN A 26 -77.04 -7.16 -13.97
N PRO A 27 -77.24 -8.47 -13.78
CA PRO A 27 -76.20 -9.38 -13.28
C PRO A 27 -74.97 -9.38 -14.20
N ALA A 28 -75.18 -9.17 -15.51
CA ALA A 28 -74.11 -9.06 -16.49
C ALA A 28 -73.21 -7.82 -16.33
N ASN A 29 -73.68 -6.74 -15.71
CA ASN A 29 -72.86 -5.57 -15.39
C ASN A 29 -72.08 -5.77 -14.08
N ASP A 30 -72.66 -6.47 -13.11
CA ASP A 30 -72.01 -6.77 -11.83
C ASP A 30 -70.86 -7.76 -12.01
N ASP A 31 -71.05 -8.77 -12.87
CA ASP A 31 -70.00 -9.73 -13.26
C ASP A 31 -68.82 -9.03 -13.98
N ARG A 32 -69.11 -8.09 -14.90
CA ARG A 32 -68.07 -7.30 -15.59
C ARG A 32 -67.31 -6.37 -14.65
N ILE A 33 -68.00 -5.74 -13.69
CA ILE A 33 -67.36 -4.89 -12.69
C ILE A 33 -66.47 -5.74 -11.77
N SER A 34 -66.91 -6.93 -11.37
CA SER A 34 -66.14 -7.89 -10.58
C SER A 34 -64.87 -8.33 -11.32
N GLU A 35 -64.97 -8.64 -12.61
CA GLU A 35 -63.83 -9.01 -13.46
C GLU A 35 -62.82 -7.86 -13.61
N ILE A 36 -63.30 -6.63 -13.83
CA ILE A 36 -62.45 -5.43 -13.90
C ILE A 36 -61.72 -5.20 -12.56
N LEU A 37 -62.42 -5.30 -11.43
CA LEU A 37 -61.83 -5.14 -10.10
C LEU A 37 -60.79 -6.23 -9.80
N ALA A 38 -61.04 -7.48 -10.20
CA ALA A 38 -60.07 -8.56 -10.09
C ALA A 38 -58.79 -8.27 -10.89
N THR A 39 -58.95 -7.81 -12.13
CA THR A 39 -57.83 -7.45 -13.01
C THR A 39 -57.04 -6.26 -12.46
N VAL A 40 -57.72 -5.24 -11.93
CA VAL A 40 -57.08 -4.07 -11.28
C VAL A 40 -56.32 -4.48 -10.04
N ASN A 41 -56.86 -5.39 -9.23
CA ASN A 41 -56.17 -5.89 -8.03
C ASN A 41 -54.93 -6.72 -8.40
N GLU A 42 -54.99 -7.52 -9.46
CA GLU A 42 -53.82 -8.26 -9.95
C GLU A 42 -52.76 -7.32 -10.55
N LEU A 43 -53.17 -6.33 -11.34
CA LEU A 43 -52.27 -5.31 -11.87
C LEU A 43 -51.61 -4.50 -10.74
N LYS A 44 -52.38 -4.17 -9.69
CA LYS A 44 -51.86 -3.53 -8.48
C LYS A 44 -50.85 -4.42 -7.76
N ARG A 45 -51.12 -5.72 -7.64
CA ARG A 45 -50.19 -6.68 -7.02
C ARG A 45 -48.89 -6.80 -7.81
N LEU A 46 -48.98 -6.98 -9.13
CA LEU A 46 -47.81 -7.05 -10.02
C LEU A 46 -47.01 -5.75 -9.98
N THR A 47 -47.69 -4.60 -10.04
CA THR A 47 -47.03 -3.28 -9.94
C THR A 47 -46.33 -3.12 -8.59
N GLN A 48 -46.95 -3.53 -7.49
CA GLN A 48 -46.35 -3.49 -6.15
C GLN A 48 -45.12 -4.39 -6.05
N THR A 49 -45.18 -5.61 -6.57
CA THR A 49 -44.04 -6.54 -6.60
C THR A 49 -42.90 -5.99 -7.45
N THR A 50 -43.17 -5.61 -8.70
CA THR A 50 -42.15 -5.05 -9.60
C THR A 50 -41.54 -3.76 -9.06
N THR A 51 -42.35 -2.88 -8.44
CA THR A 51 -41.82 -1.67 -7.79
C THR A 51 -40.92 -2.03 -6.60
N GLY A 52 -41.29 -3.05 -5.81
CA GLY A 52 -40.45 -3.57 -4.73
C GLY A 52 -39.12 -4.12 -5.23
N ASP A 53 -39.14 -4.95 -6.27
CA ASP A 53 -37.93 -5.55 -6.86
C ASP A 53 -36.97 -4.48 -7.40
N VAL A 54 -37.49 -3.44 -8.05
CA VAL A 54 -36.69 -2.30 -8.55
C VAL A 54 -36.09 -1.49 -7.39
N ILE A 55 -36.85 -1.27 -6.32
CA ILE A 55 -36.35 -0.56 -5.13
C ILE A 55 -35.24 -1.38 -4.45
N ASP A 56 -35.39 -2.70 -4.34
CA ASP A 56 -34.39 -3.57 -3.74
C ASP A 56 -33.15 -3.77 -4.64
N ALA A 57 -33.30 -3.71 -5.96
CA ALA A 57 -32.17 -3.64 -6.90
C ALA A 57 -31.41 -2.31 -6.75
N CYS A 58 -32.12 -1.18 -6.77
CA CYS A 58 -31.54 0.15 -6.57
C CYS A 58 -30.83 0.25 -5.21
N ARG A 59 -31.42 -0.31 -4.14
CA ARG A 59 -30.79 -0.35 -2.81
C ARG A 59 -29.46 -1.12 -2.83
N ARG A 60 -29.39 -2.25 -3.56
CA ARG A 60 -28.15 -3.04 -3.70
C ARG A 60 -27.08 -2.27 -4.46
N GLU A 61 -27.43 -1.68 -5.60
CA GLU A 61 -26.50 -0.84 -6.37
C GLU A 61 -25.98 0.34 -5.55
N MET A 62 -26.87 1.02 -4.81
CA MET A 62 -26.45 2.10 -3.90
C MET A 62 -25.49 1.59 -2.83
N ALA A 63 -25.75 0.42 -2.22
CA ALA A 63 -24.87 -0.16 -1.23
C ALA A 63 -23.48 -0.50 -1.80
N GLU A 64 -23.41 -1.03 -3.03
CA GLU A 64 -22.15 -1.27 -3.75
C GLU A 64 -21.38 0.04 -4.01
N VAL A 65 -22.07 1.09 -4.48
CA VAL A 65 -21.46 2.40 -4.70
C VAL A 65 -20.90 3.00 -3.41
N TYR A 66 -21.63 2.89 -2.29
CA TYR A 66 -21.12 3.32 -0.99
C TYR A 66 -19.94 2.48 -0.51
N GLY A 67 -19.94 1.18 -0.80
CA GLY A 67 -18.79 0.30 -0.57
C GLY A 67 -17.55 0.78 -1.33
N MET A 68 -17.66 0.97 -2.65
CA MET A 68 -16.58 1.47 -3.49
C MET A 68 -16.07 2.85 -3.04
N ARG A 69 -16.97 3.75 -2.65
CA ARG A 69 -16.59 5.06 -2.09
C ARG A 69 -15.73 4.91 -0.84
N THR A 70 -16.13 4.00 0.06
CA THR A 70 -15.39 3.74 1.29
C THR A 70 -13.99 3.20 0.97
N GLU A 71 -13.87 2.28 0.01
CA GLU A 71 -12.57 1.77 -0.44
C GLU A 71 -11.70 2.87 -1.06
N LEU A 72 -12.29 3.75 -1.89
CA LEU A 72 -11.57 4.91 -2.45
C LEU A 72 -11.09 5.88 -1.37
N ASP A 73 -11.89 6.11 -0.33
CA ASP A 73 -11.50 6.96 0.80
C ASP A 73 -10.32 6.36 1.58
N VAL A 74 -10.30 5.03 1.76
CA VAL A 74 -9.16 4.31 2.35
C VAL A 74 -7.91 4.43 1.47
N MET A 75 -8.04 4.24 0.15
CA MET A 75 -6.93 4.39 -0.79
C MET A 75 -6.38 5.82 -0.79
N LYS A 76 -7.27 6.83 -0.79
CA LYS A 76 -6.88 8.24 -0.72
C LYS A 76 -6.10 8.55 0.55
N ALA A 77 -6.55 8.03 1.70
CA ALA A 77 -5.85 8.20 2.96
C ALA A 77 -4.46 7.55 2.94
N ALA A 78 -4.34 6.36 2.35
CA ALA A 78 -3.05 5.68 2.18
C ALA A 78 -2.09 6.48 1.29
N ILE A 79 -2.55 6.94 0.12
CA ILE A 79 -1.76 7.79 -0.78
C ILE A 79 -1.33 9.08 -0.08
N GLY A 80 -2.21 9.69 0.71
CA GLY A 80 -1.90 10.88 1.49
C GLY A 80 -0.76 10.66 2.48
N ARG A 81 -0.76 9.53 3.22
CA ARG A 81 0.34 9.15 4.12
C ARG A 81 1.65 8.94 3.36
N THR A 82 1.63 8.16 2.29
CA THR A 82 2.83 7.90 1.47
C THR A 82 3.40 9.19 0.86
N LYS A 83 2.54 10.12 0.40
CA LYS A 83 2.97 11.44 -0.06
C LYS A 83 3.66 12.24 1.04
N HIS A 84 3.14 12.18 2.26
CA HIS A 84 3.75 12.85 3.40
C HIS A 84 5.11 12.26 3.75
N GLU A 85 5.23 10.93 3.82
CA GLU A 85 6.49 10.22 4.07
C GLU A 85 7.55 10.58 3.02
N ILE A 86 7.18 10.58 1.72
CA ILE A 86 8.08 10.99 0.63
C ILE A 86 8.48 12.47 0.77
N ALA A 87 7.56 13.37 1.14
CA ALA A 87 7.87 14.78 1.37
C ALA A 87 8.89 14.96 2.50
N VAL A 88 8.76 14.18 3.59
CA VAL A 88 9.70 14.19 4.72
C VAL A 88 11.07 13.69 4.29
N LEU A 89 11.15 12.56 3.57
CA LEU A 89 12.40 12.01 3.04
C LEU A 89 13.10 13.02 2.12
N HIS A 90 12.37 13.56 1.15
CA HIS A 90 12.90 14.55 0.21
C HIS A 90 13.38 15.83 0.93
N ARG A 91 12.70 16.26 2.01
CA ARG A 91 13.20 17.39 2.83
C ARG A 91 14.46 17.04 3.61
N GLN A 92 14.60 15.82 4.13
CA GLN A 92 15.83 15.38 4.80
C GLN A 92 17.03 15.35 3.84
N ASP A 93 16.81 15.07 2.56
CA ASP A 93 17.84 15.18 1.53
C ASP A 93 18.22 16.64 1.22
N PHE A 94 17.25 17.56 1.20
CA PHE A 94 17.52 19.00 1.03
C PHE A 94 18.07 19.69 2.30
N ASP A 95 17.75 19.21 3.50
CA ASP A 95 18.44 19.55 4.78
C ASP A 95 19.82 18.85 4.88
N GLY A 96 20.14 18.01 3.90
CA GLY A 96 21.39 17.28 3.73
C GLY A 96 21.61 16.15 4.73
N LYS A 97 20.64 15.78 5.57
CA LYS A 97 20.80 14.71 6.57
C LYS A 97 20.84 13.32 5.92
N GLY A 98 19.96 13.04 4.96
CA GLY A 98 19.93 11.77 4.23
C GLY A 98 21.19 11.58 3.37
N VAL A 99 21.52 12.61 2.59
CA VAL A 99 22.79 12.71 1.84
C VAL A 99 24.02 12.56 2.76
N ARG A 100 24.04 13.18 3.95
CA ARG A 100 25.16 13.04 4.91
C ARG A 100 25.31 11.61 5.43
N ARG A 101 24.21 10.87 5.65
CA ARG A 101 24.28 9.47 6.08
C ARG A 101 24.76 8.56 4.95
N ALA A 102 24.20 8.69 3.76
CA ALA A 102 24.66 7.94 2.59
C ALA A 102 26.13 8.26 2.25
N ALA A 103 26.55 9.52 2.45
CA ALA A 103 27.95 9.92 2.35
C ALA A 103 28.80 9.25 3.43
N GLY A 104 28.36 9.20 4.69
CA GLY A 104 29.09 8.51 5.76
C GLY A 104 29.22 7.00 5.54
N GLU A 105 28.18 6.35 5.00
CA GLU A 105 28.25 4.92 4.62
C GLU A 105 29.19 4.69 3.42
N LEU A 106 29.22 5.64 2.47
CA LEU A 106 30.18 5.61 1.37
C LEU A 106 31.62 5.91 1.84
N ASP A 107 31.80 6.78 2.84
CA ASP A 107 33.10 7.08 3.45
C ASP A 107 33.65 5.85 4.18
N ALA A 108 32.83 5.15 4.98
CA ALA A 108 33.25 3.90 5.64
C ALA A 108 33.70 2.82 4.63
N VAL A 109 33.03 2.80 3.48
CA VAL A 109 33.39 1.98 2.33
C VAL A 109 34.72 2.41 1.71
N VAL A 110 34.91 3.71 1.46
CA VAL A 110 36.14 4.27 0.91
C VAL A 110 37.30 3.95 1.86
N ASP A 111 37.13 4.18 3.15
CA ASP A 111 38.11 3.85 4.18
C ASP A 111 38.46 2.35 4.19
N ALA A 112 37.47 1.46 4.05
CA ALA A 112 37.72 0.02 3.96
C ALA A 112 38.53 -0.34 2.70
N THR A 113 38.23 0.30 1.56
CA THR A 113 39.01 0.10 0.32
C THR A 113 40.41 0.69 0.39
N GLU A 114 40.59 1.82 1.08
CA GLU A 114 41.90 2.43 1.32
C GLU A 114 42.76 1.52 2.21
N ARG A 115 42.21 1.06 3.34
CA ARG A 115 42.89 0.11 4.24
C ARG A 115 43.30 -1.19 3.53
N ALA A 116 42.42 -1.75 2.70
CA ALA A 116 42.73 -2.94 1.90
C ALA A 116 43.88 -2.65 0.93
N THR A 117 43.85 -1.50 0.26
CA THR A 117 44.92 -1.07 -0.66
C THR A 117 46.26 -0.86 0.06
N THR A 118 46.26 -0.22 1.23
CA THR A 118 47.47 -0.09 2.07
C THR A 118 48.02 -1.44 2.48
N THR A 119 47.16 -2.39 2.84
CA THR A 119 47.56 -3.75 3.23
C THR A 119 48.17 -4.51 2.05
N ILE A 120 47.59 -4.38 0.86
CA ILE A 120 48.10 -4.95 -0.39
C ILE A 120 49.50 -4.39 -0.70
N LEU A 121 49.67 -3.07 -0.65
CA LEU A 121 50.96 -2.43 -0.94
C LEU A 121 52.04 -2.85 0.06
N ALA A 122 51.73 -2.83 1.36
CA ALA A 122 52.65 -3.29 2.39
C ALA A 122 53.04 -4.77 2.21
N ALA A 123 52.09 -5.62 1.77
CA ALA A 123 52.37 -7.02 1.47
C ALA A 123 53.37 -7.18 0.34
N VAL A 124 53.18 -6.43 -0.74
CA VAL A 124 54.07 -6.46 -1.89
C VAL A 124 55.47 -5.93 -1.54
N GLU A 125 55.57 -4.86 -0.75
CA GLU A 125 56.85 -4.29 -0.30
C GLU A 125 57.65 -5.26 0.58
N GLU A 126 56.99 -5.97 1.50
CA GLU A 126 57.64 -6.99 2.33
C GLU A 126 58.09 -8.20 1.49
N ILE A 127 57.27 -8.64 0.53
CA ILE A 127 57.65 -9.69 -0.42
C ILE A 127 58.91 -9.28 -1.20
N GLU A 128 58.97 -8.04 -1.70
CA GLU A 128 60.15 -7.51 -2.41
C GLU A 128 61.38 -7.49 -1.51
N THR A 129 61.22 -7.05 -0.27
CA THR A 129 62.30 -7.00 0.74
C THR A 129 62.89 -8.39 0.97
N HIS A 130 62.06 -9.39 1.24
CA HIS A 130 62.51 -10.76 1.46
C HIS A 130 63.11 -11.40 0.20
N ALA A 131 62.56 -11.11 -0.98
CA ALA A 131 63.12 -11.58 -2.25
C ALA A 131 64.51 -10.96 -2.53
N SER A 132 64.71 -9.69 -2.18
CA SER A 132 66.00 -9.00 -2.27
C SER A 132 67.04 -9.61 -1.32
N VAL A 133 66.65 -9.91 -0.08
CA VAL A 133 67.49 -10.64 0.88
C VAL A 133 67.93 -11.99 0.30
N LEU A 134 67.00 -12.78 -0.22
CA LEU A 134 67.28 -14.09 -0.82
C LEU A 134 68.30 -14.00 -1.99
N ARG A 135 68.17 -12.95 -2.81
CA ARG A 135 69.10 -12.67 -3.92
C ARG A 135 70.49 -12.31 -3.40
N SER A 136 70.59 -11.52 -2.33
CA SER A 136 71.85 -11.05 -1.78
C SER A 136 72.66 -12.12 -1.03
N THR A 137 71.99 -13.08 -0.39
CA THR A 137 72.62 -14.15 0.40
C THR A 137 73.07 -15.35 -0.44
N GLY A 138 72.77 -15.36 -1.73
CA GLY A 138 73.23 -16.39 -2.67
C GLY A 138 72.38 -17.68 -2.68
N GLY A 139 71.10 -17.60 -2.29
CA GLY A 139 70.14 -18.70 -2.37
C GLY A 139 69.66 -19.26 -1.01
N LEU A 140 68.90 -20.36 -1.08
CA LEU A 140 68.09 -21.00 -0.03
C LEU A 140 68.86 -21.62 1.15
N LYS A 141 69.91 -20.99 1.68
CA LYS A 141 70.58 -21.49 2.88
C LYS A 141 69.72 -21.37 4.14
N ASP A 142 68.78 -20.43 4.13
CA ASP A 142 67.80 -20.18 5.19
C ASP A 142 66.40 -20.08 4.54
N SER A 143 65.43 -20.86 5.04
CA SER A 143 64.05 -20.86 4.52
C SER A 143 63.24 -19.69 5.04
N SER A 144 63.71 -18.99 6.07
CA SER A 144 62.97 -17.91 6.74
C SER A 144 62.40 -16.85 5.79
N SER A 145 63.18 -16.45 4.77
CA SER A 145 62.74 -15.46 3.78
C SER A 145 61.73 -16.04 2.79
N VAL A 146 61.79 -17.33 2.49
CA VAL A 146 60.77 -18.01 1.66
C VAL A 146 59.47 -18.14 2.44
N ASP A 147 59.56 -18.56 3.71
CA ASP A 147 58.40 -18.70 4.58
C ASP A 147 57.69 -17.35 4.77
N ALA A 148 58.45 -16.28 5.00
CA ALA A 148 57.91 -14.91 5.07
C ALA A 148 57.26 -14.44 3.76
N ILE A 149 57.83 -14.77 2.59
CA ILE A 149 57.21 -14.46 1.29
C ILE A 149 55.88 -15.20 1.14
N LEU A 150 55.83 -16.48 1.51
CA LEU A 150 54.62 -17.29 1.42
C LEU A 150 53.52 -16.76 2.34
N ASP A 151 53.87 -16.46 3.60
CA ASP A 151 52.94 -15.86 4.56
C ASP A 151 52.40 -14.52 4.05
N ARG A 152 53.28 -13.67 3.50
CA ARG A 152 52.84 -12.37 2.99
C ARG A 152 52.02 -12.47 1.71
N THR A 153 52.24 -13.51 0.92
CA THR A 153 51.41 -13.84 -0.24
C THR A 153 49.99 -14.25 0.20
N VAL A 154 49.84 -14.97 1.32
CA VAL A 154 48.51 -15.28 1.89
C VAL A 154 47.79 -14.00 2.29
N VAL A 155 48.46 -13.09 3.01
CA VAL A 155 47.88 -11.80 3.41
C VAL A 155 47.47 -10.97 2.18
N LEU A 156 48.26 -11.00 1.11
CA LEU A 156 47.92 -10.35 -0.16
C LEU A 156 46.62 -10.92 -0.74
N TYR A 157 46.47 -12.24 -0.80
CA TYR A 157 45.24 -12.87 -1.30
C TYR A 157 44.03 -12.53 -0.43
N GLU A 158 44.17 -12.54 0.88
CA GLU A 158 43.10 -12.19 1.81
C GLU A 158 42.64 -10.75 1.64
N ALA A 159 43.58 -9.80 1.56
CA ALA A 159 43.29 -8.39 1.36
C ALA A 159 42.60 -8.13 0.00
N CYS A 160 43.09 -8.76 -1.08
CA CYS A 160 42.47 -8.67 -2.41
C CYS A 160 41.04 -9.25 -2.41
N ASN A 161 40.83 -10.39 -1.76
CA ASN A 161 39.51 -11.02 -1.69
C ASN A 161 38.52 -10.17 -0.89
N PHE A 162 38.96 -9.57 0.22
CA PHE A 162 38.14 -8.64 0.99
C PHE A 162 37.79 -7.38 0.18
N GLN A 163 38.75 -6.84 -0.57
CA GLN A 163 38.52 -5.69 -1.45
C GLN A 163 37.49 -6.02 -2.54
N ASP A 164 37.62 -7.17 -3.20
CA ASP A 164 36.70 -7.59 -4.26
C ASP A 164 35.27 -7.76 -3.73
N LEU A 165 35.10 -8.48 -2.61
CA LEU A 165 33.80 -8.66 -1.99
C LEU A 165 33.17 -7.33 -1.56
N THR A 166 33.99 -6.41 -1.04
CA THR A 166 33.57 -5.05 -0.68
C THR A 166 33.11 -4.29 -1.91
N GLY A 167 33.89 -4.28 -3.00
CA GLY A 167 33.53 -3.67 -4.29
C GLY A 167 32.21 -4.20 -4.87
N GLN A 168 31.99 -5.51 -4.80
CA GLN A 168 30.75 -6.14 -5.24
C GLN A 168 29.55 -5.72 -4.38
N ARG A 169 29.69 -5.70 -3.05
CA ARG A 169 28.63 -5.26 -2.13
C ARG A 169 28.26 -3.80 -2.37
N ILE A 170 29.25 -2.92 -2.54
CA ILE A 170 29.02 -1.49 -2.82
C ILE A 170 28.24 -1.33 -4.12
N SER A 171 28.69 -1.99 -5.18
CA SER A 171 28.01 -1.92 -6.48
C SER A 171 26.55 -2.37 -6.36
N LYS A 172 26.28 -3.41 -5.57
CA LYS A 172 24.91 -3.88 -5.31
C LYS A 172 24.09 -2.86 -4.52
N ILE A 173 24.63 -2.29 -3.44
CA ILE A 173 23.96 -1.29 -2.60
C ILE A 173 23.63 -0.05 -3.43
N VAL A 174 24.60 0.49 -4.16
CA VAL A 174 24.41 1.68 -5.02
C VAL A 174 23.33 1.43 -6.07
N ASN A 175 23.30 0.24 -6.68
CA ASN A 175 22.26 -0.10 -7.65
C ASN A 175 20.85 -0.18 -7.01
N VAL A 176 20.75 -0.66 -5.77
CA VAL A 176 19.48 -0.68 -5.03
C VAL A 176 19.04 0.74 -4.69
N LEU A 177 19.95 1.59 -4.20
CA LEU A 177 19.64 2.99 -3.89
C LEU A 177 19.15 3.74 -5.14
N LYS A 178 19.82 3.57 -6.29
CA LYS A 178 19.37 4.14 -7.57
C LYS A 178 18.00 3.64 -7.99
N PHE A 179 17.71 2.34 -7.82
CA PHE A 179 16.40 1.80 -8.14
C PHE A 179 15.29 2.41 -7.26
N VAL A 180 15.57 2.62 -5.97
CA VAL A 180 14.64 3.27 -5.05
C VAL A 180 14.43 4.73 -5.43
N GLU A 181 15.50 5.47 -5.73
CA GLU A 181 15.44 6.87 -6.21
C GLU A 181 14.60 6.98 -7.49
N ASP A 182 14.90 6.18 -8.52
CA ASP A 182 14.13 6.13 -9.78
C ASP A 182 12.65 5.79 -9.55
N HIS A 183 12.34 5.02 -8.50
CA HIS A 183 10.95 4.69 -8.16
C HIS A 183 10.24 5.86 -7.49
N ILE A 184 10.92 6.55 -6.56
CA ILE A 184 10.40 7.75 -5.90
C ILE A 184 10.15 8.86 -6.93
N ASP A 185 11.07 9.09 -7.85
CA ASP A 185 10.93 10.10 -8.92
C ASP A 185 9.70 9.82 -9.78
N ARG A 186 9.51 8.56 -10.20
CA ARG A 186 8.30 8.16 -10.94
C ARG A 186 7.01 8.35 -10.14
N MET A 187 7.03 8.16 -8.83
CA MET A 187 5.87 8.40 -7.97
C MET A 187 5.58 9.91 -7.85
N ILE A 188 6.62 10.74 -7.71
CA ILE A 188 6.48 12.20 -7.68
C ILE A 188 5.87 12.70 -8.99
N ASP A 189 6.40 12.24 -10.13
CA ASP A 189 5.89 12.60 -11.46
C ASP A 189 4.43 12.17 -11.68
N ALA A 190 4.09 10.93 -11.30
CA ALA A 190 2.73 10.39 -11.43
C ALA A 190 1.68 11.21 -10.67
N TRP A 191 2.10 11.96 -9.64
CA TRP A 191 1.22 12.79 -8.83
C TRP A 191 1.18 14.27 -9.22
N GLY A 192 1.85 14.66 -10.30
CA GLY A 192 1.89 16.05 -10.79
C GLY A 192 3.16 16.81 -10.41
N GLY A 193 4.25 16.09 -10.12
CA GLY A 193 5.55 16.66 -9.78
C GLY A 193 5.59 17.26 -8.36
N LEU A 194 6.67 18.00 -8.08
CA LEU A 194 6.92 18.65 -6.78
C LEU A 194 5.80 19.59 -6.31
N ASP A 195 4.99 20.12 -7.23
CA ASP A 195 3.85 20.98 -6.91
C ASP A 195 2.81 20.26 -6.04
N ALA A 196 2.64 18.95 -6.24
CA ALA A 196 1.71 18.13 -5.46
C ALA A 196 2.14 17.91 -3.99
N PHE A 197 3.36 18.33 -3.64
CA PHE A 197 3.95 18.19 -2.31
C PHE A 197 4.18 19.52 -1.60
N LYS A 198 4.00 20.67 -2.29
CA LYS A 198 4.28 22.01 -1.74
C LYS A 198 3.55 22.28 -0.42
N ASP A 199 2.29 21.88 -0.33
CA ASP A 199 1.46 22.08 0.87
C ASP A 199 1.93 21.19 2.04
N LEU A 200 2.42 19.98 1.74
CA LEU A 200 2.91 19.02 2.74
C LEU A 200 4.29 19.38 3.29
N ILE A 201 5.14 20.02 2.47
CA ILE A 201 6.49 20.45 2.86
C ILE A 201 6.44 21.66 3.83
N GLY A 202 5.36 22.44 3.81
CA GLY A 202 5.20 23.65 4.64
C GLY A 202 4.82 23.40 6.10
N GLU A 203 4.18 22.28 6.45
CA GLU A 203 3.49 22.11 7.75
C GLU A 203 4.31 21.43 8.85
N THR A 204 5.38 20.69 8.54
CA THR A 204 6.20 19.98 9.55
C THR A 204 7.36 20.85 10.07
N ALA A 205 7.03 21.79 10.96
CA ALA A 205 8.00 22.55 11.77
C ALA A 205 8.06 22.07 13.24
N GLY A 206 7.54 20.88 13.54
CA GLY A 206 7.60 20.26 14.87
C GLY A 206 8.81 19.33 14.98
N GLY A 207 9.67 19.56 15.98
CA GLY A 207 10.88 18.78 16.22
C GLY A 207 10.61 17.29 16.42
N VAL A 208 11.45 16.46 15.80
CA VAL A 208 11.42 15.00 15.92
C VAL A 208 11.70 14.61 17.38
N SER A 209 10.75 13.92 17.99
CA SER A 209 10.90 13.28 19.30
C SER A 209 11.86 12.09 19.19
N ILE A 210 12.67 11.85 20.21
CA ILE A 210 13.63 10.72 20.28
C ILE A 210 12.91 9.34 20.24
N ASP A 211 11.59 9.32 20.47
CA ASP A 211 10.74 8.13 20.47
C ASP A 211 10.01 7.88 19.13
N ASP A 212 10.43 8.58 18.06
CA ASP A 212 9.80 8.52 16.74
C ASP A 212 10.36 7.34 15.91
N GLU A 213 9.50 6.62 15.19
CA GLU A 213 9.86 5.46 14.35
C GLU A 213 10.89 5.82 13.25
N SER A 214 11.05 7.12 12.97
CA SER A 214 12.15 7.66 12.16
C SER A 214 13.55 7.34 12.70
N SER A 215 13.69 7.05 14.00
CA SER A 215 14.92 6.55 14.61
C SER A 215 15.26 5.12 14.17
N LEU A 216 14.28 4.33 13.73
CA LEU A 216 14.46 2.96 13.23
C LEU A 216 14.82 2.90 11.73
N LEU A 217 14.71 4.03 11.02
CA LEU A 217 15.11 4.18 9.62
C LEU A 217 16.61 4.45 9.45
N ASN A 218 17.34 4.48 10.55
CA ASN A 218 18.79 4.55 10.54
C ASN A 218 19.35 3.15 10.24
N GLY A 219 20.16 3.03 9.19
CA GLY A 219 20.90 1.81 8.87
C GLY A 219 21.80 1.31 10.02
N PRO A 220 22.62 0.27 9.78
CA PRO A 220 23.54 -0.26 10.78
C PRO A 220 24.33 0.86 11.46
N LYS A 221 24.48 0.75 12.78
CA LYS A 221 25.23 1.72 13.58
C LYS A 221 26.70 1.72 13.17
N LEU A 222 27.26 2.91 12.95
CA LEU A 222 28.70 3.07 12.68
C LEU A 222 29.51 2.76 13.94
N ASP A 223 30.81 2.52 13.79
CA ASP A 223 31.69 2.08 14.89
C ASP A 223 31.71 3.07 16.07
N GLU A 224 31.45 4.35 15.81
CA GLU A 224 31.39 5.41 16.84
C GLU A 224 29.98 5.64 17.42
N ASP A 225 28.96 4.97 16.88
CA ASP A 225 27.58 5.19 17.31
C ASP A 225 27.28 4.50 18.65
N PRO A 226 26.54 5.16 19.57
CA PRO A 226 26.14 4.56 20.83
C PRO A 226 25.37 3.24 20.65
N GLY A 227 25.94 2.15 21.16
CA GLY A 227 25.38 0.79 21.08
C GLY A 227 25.56 0.12 19.72
N HIS A 228 26.63 0.46 18.98
CA HIS A 228 27.23 -0.44 17.99
C HIS A 228 27.58 -1.76 18.66
N VAL A 229 27.24 -2.87 18.01
CA VAL A 229 27.48 -4.23 18.51
C VAL A 229 28.72 -4.73 17.80
N ASP A 230 29.79 -4.98 18.55
CA ASP A 230 31.06 -5.45 17.99
C ASP A 230 31.17 -6.99 18.00
N GLN A 231 32.26 -7.52 17.45
CA GLN A 231 32.50 -8.97 17.41
C GLN A 231 32.61 -9.59 18.82
N THR A 232 33.04 -8.81 19.82
CA THR A 232 33.13 -9.25 21.22
C THR A 232 31.73 -9.50 21.79
N ASP A 233 30.76 -8.66 21.44
CA ASP A 233 29.36 -8.83 21.85
C ASP A 233 28.72 -10.06 21.18
N ILE A 234 29.12 -10.37 19.95
CA ILE A 234 28.69 -11.58 19.23
C ILE A 234 29.28 -12.82 19.88
N ASP A 235 30.57 -12.80 20.21
CA ASP A 235 31.25 -13.95 20.82
C ASP A 235 30.65 -14.24 22.22
N ALA A 236 30.26 -13.21 22.97
CA ALA A 236 29.57 -13.34 24.26
C ALA A 236 28.16 -13.96 24.20
N LEU A 237 27.55 -14.06 23.01
CA LEU A 237 26.26 -14.73 22.79
C LEU A 237 26.38 -16.25 22.63
N PHE A 238 27.59 -16.74 22.35
CA PHE A 238 27.87 -18.16 22.07
C PHE A 238 28.78 -18.83 23.11
N ASP A 239 29.24 -18.08 24.13
CA ASP A 239 29.89 -18.56 25.36
C ASP A 239 28.89 -18.78 26.51
#